data_AF-A0AAE9ZIW9-F1
#
_entry.id   AF-A0AAE9ZIW9-F1
#
_cell.length_a   1.000
_cell.length_b   1.000
_cell.length_c   1.000
_cell.angle_alpha   90.00
_cell.angle_beta   90.00
_cell.angle_gamma   90.00
#
_symmetry.space_group_name_H-M   'P 1'
#
loop_
_entity.id
_entity.type
_entity.pdbx_description
1 polymer ?
#
loop_
_entity_poly.entity_id
_entity_poly.type
_entity_poly.pdbx_seq_one_letter_code
_entity_poly.pdbx_strand_id
1 'polypeptide(L)'
;MPLTNTELSFYDSNVLRLPGDKRKEYHQQVDRLVDELKKSIRDKTEIKITKVVKAGSFAKHTILRKTSSDPVDVDVVFYVADKDADEETLQSLNDTIFDLLVKIYPSKKVEDFELQRKATTVNFIASGISVDVVPVIQDDGADGYGWQYDIHSGSKMETCAPCQIQFVRTRKDQDNHYRTLVRLGKKWRNHAELKALKSFAIELIIAKLLDAEGADGSIEQRFRRFLLYIAQSELKEIISFPENSKPLGEFDDPVVILDPVCSSNNVASRITEAERKEIVAAAQAAWETANFASAENDHDVWKELFGPRFKTEE
;
A
#
# COMPACT_ATOMS: atom_id res chain seq x y z
N MET A 1 31.36 -1.58 -9.28
CA MET A 1 31.27 -0.50 -8.27
C MET A 1 29.99 -0.75 -7.49
N PRO A 2 29.78 -0.17 -6.30
CA PRO A 2 28.45 -0.15 -5.70
C PRO A 2 27.45 0.38 -6.72
N LEU A 3 26.21 -0.10 -6.67
CA LEU A 3 25.14 0.36 -7.54
C LEU A 3 24.97 1.87 -7.38
N THR A 4 25.06 2.56 -8.50
CA THR A 4 24.86 4.00 -8.55
C THR A 4 23.38 4.34 -8.43
N ASN A 5 23.08 5.59 -8.03
CA ASN A 5 21.71 6.09 -8.02
C ASN A 5 21.07 6.05 -9.42
N THR A 6 21.86 6.22 -10.48
CA THR A 6 21.40 6.16 -11.87
C THR A 6 20.90 4.76 -12.21
N GLU A 7 21.66 3.73 -11.87
CA GLU A 7 21.33 2.33 -12.12
C GLU A 7 20.08 1.87 -11.37
N LEU A 8 19.96 2.23 -10.08
CA LEU A 8 18.76 1.92 -9.30
C LEU A 8 17.55 2.74 -9.75
N SER A 9 17.75 3.97 -10.22
CA SER A 9 16.69 4.78 -10.82
C SER A 9 16.24 4.22 -12.17
N PHE A 10 17.17 3.65 -12.94
CA PHE A 10 16.86 2.93 -14.18
C PHE A 10 16.04 1.68 -13.87
N TYR A 11 16.49 0.84 -12.94
CA TYR A 11 15.76 -0.35 -12.53
C TYR A 11 14.33 0.00 -12.07
N ASP A 12 14.21 1.04 -11.25
CA ASP A 12 12.93 1.54 -10.79
C ASP A 12 12.04 1.97 -11.97
N SER A 13 12.54 2.84 -12.85
CA SER A 13 11.72 3.43 -13.92
C SER A 13 11.35 2.41 -15.00
N ASN A 14 12.24 1.48 -15.31
CA ASN A 14 12.11 0.58 -16.46
C ASN A 14 11.63 -0.82 -16.09
N VAL A 15 11.68 -1.22 -14.81
CA VAL A 15 11.23 -2.55 -14.38
C VAL A 15 10.19 -2.48 -13.27
N LEU A 16 10.46 -1.75 -12.19
CA LEU A 16 9.60 -1.78 -11.01
C LEU A 16 8.36 -0.91 -11.11
N ARG A 17 8.49 0.31 -11.62
CA ARG A 17 7.45 1.31 -11.60
C ARG A 17 6.45 1.05 -12.72
N LEU A 18 5.17 1.25 -12.39
CA LEU A 18 4.11 1.32 -13.39
C LEU A 18 4.44 2.44 -14.40
N PRO A 19 4.53 2.14 -15.72
CA PRO A 19 4.78 3.14 -16.75
C PRO A 19 3.75 4.28 -16.77
N GLY A 20 4.17 5.48 -17.17
CA GLY A 20 3.34 6.68 -17.13
C GLY A 20 2.10 6.62 -18.02
N ASP A 21 2.23 6.01 -19.21
CA ASP A 21 1.15 5.73 -20.14
C ASP A 21 0.12 4.77 -19.53
N LYS A 22 0.57 3.66 -18.92
CA LYS A 22 -0.32 2.72 -18.22
C LYS A 22 -0.98 3.33 -17.01
N ARG A 23 -0.26 4.15 -16.25
CA ARG A 23 -0.85 4.92 -15.15
C ARG A 23 -1.95 5.86 -15.64
N LYS A 24 -1.73 6.56 -16.75
CA LYS A 24 -2.74 7.44 -17.37
C LYS A 24 -3.97 6.65 -17.81
N GLU A 25 -3.76 5.51 -18.45
CA GLU A 25 -4.82 4.57 -18.84
C GLU A 25 -5.66 4.13 -17.62
N TYR A 26 -5.00 3.71 -16.53
CA TYR A 26 -5.68 3.26 -15.31
C TYR A 26 -6.41 4.41 -14.60
N HIS A 27 -5.83 5.61 -14.58
CA HIS A 27 -6.52 6.79 -14.06
C HIS A 27 -7.82 7.04 -14.82
N GLN A 28 -7.80 7.03 -16.15
CA GLN A 28 -8.99 7.24 -16.98
C GLN A 28 -10.07 6.16 -16.75
N GLN A 29 -9.67 4.90 -16.54
CA GLN A 29 -10.63 3.83 -16.25
C GLN A 29 -11.30 4.03 -14.90
N VAL A 30 -10.53 4.38 -13.87
CA VAL A 30 -11.07 4.67 -12.55
C VAL A 30 -11.94 5.93 -12.58
N ASP A 31 -11.56 6.98 -13.31
CA ASP A 31 -12.38 8.19 -13.43
C ASP A 31 -13.73 7.88 -14.09
N ARG A 32 -13.75 7.05 -15.14
CA ARG A 32 -15.02 6.58 -15.74
C ARG A 32 -15.87 5.81 -14.74
N LEU A 33 -15.27 4.92 -13.94
CA LEU A 33 -15.98 4.19 -12.88
C LEU A 33 -16.61 5.17 -11.89
N VAL A 34 -15.83 6.12 -11.38
CA VAL A 34 -16.31 7.13 -10.42
C VAL A 34 -17.42 8.00 -11.02
N ASP A 35 -17.31 8.40 -12.29
CA ASP A 35 -18.30 9.22 -12.96
C ASP A 35 -19.62 8.47 -13.19
N GLU A 36 -19.57 7.20 -13.57
CA GLU A 36 -20.78 6.37 -13.72
C GLU A 36 -21.44 6.08 -12.37
N LEU A 37 -20.65 5.84 -11.31
CA LEU A 37 -21.14 5.75 -9.95
C LEU A 37 -21.88 7.02 -9.52
N LYS A 38 -21.25 8.18 -9.68
CA LYS A 38 -21.85 9.48 -9.32
C LYS A 38 -23.20 9.73 -10.02
N LYS A 39 -23.36 9.29 -11.26
CA LYS A 39 -24.65 9.39 -11.97
C LYS A 39 -25.70 8.50 -11.32
N SER A 40 -25.37 7.23 -11.07
CA SER A 40 -26.32 6.25 -10.51
C SER A 40 -26.78 6.57 -9.09
N ILE A 41 -25.89 7.14 -8.27
CA ILE A 41 -26.17 7.51 -6.87
C ILE A 41 -27.11 8.71 -6.77
N ARG A 42 -27.05 9.66 -7.72
CA ARG A 42 -27.98 10.82 -7.73
C ARG A 42 -29.44 10.41 -7.93
N ASP A 43 -29.66 9.26 -8.55
CA ASP A 43 -30.98 8.79 -8.96
C ASP A 43 -31.59 7.77 -7.96
N LYS A 44 -30.89 7.40 -6.87
CA LYS A 44 -31.30 6.32 -5.94
C LYS A 44 -30.98 6.64 -4.48
N THR A 45 -31.94 6.45 -3.59
CA THR A 45 -31.91 6.87 -2.17
C THR A 45 -31.30 5.84 -1.21
N GLU A 46 -30.74 4.72 -1.68
CA GLU A 46 -30.33 3.60 -0.81
C GLU A 46 -29.01 3.87 -0.06
N ILE A 47 -28.10 4.68 -0.61
CA ILE A 47 -26.84 5.04 0.02
C ILE A 47 -26.33 6.38 -0.52
N LYS A 48 -25.78 7.22 0.36
CA LYS A 48 -25.25 8.53 0.01
C LYS A 48 -23.73 8.50 0.01
N ILE A 49 -23.13 8.48 -1.18
CA ILE A 49 -21.67 8.59 -1.31
C ILE A 49 -21.32 10.04 -1.59
N THR A 50 -20.59 10.66 -0.68
CA THR A 50 -20.22 12.08 -0.70
C THR A 50 -18.89 12.33 -1.36
N LYS A 51 -17.96 11.37 -1.24
CA LYS A 51 -16.58 11.51 -1.71
C LYS A 51 -16.06 10.16 -2.19
N VAL A 52 -15.30 10.19 -3.27
CA VAL A 52 -14.60 9.01 -3.81
C VAL A 52 -13.13 9.36 -3.97
N VAL A 53 -12.25 8.56 -3.37
CA VAL A 53 -10.80 8.84 -3.29
C VAL A 53 -10.04 7.64 -3.86
N LYS A 54 -9.22 7.88 -4.89
CA LYS A 54 -8.19 6.91 -5.31
C LYS A 54 -7.20 6.75 -4.15
N ALA A 55 -6.93 5.53 -3.73
CA ALA A 55 -6.15 5.23 -2.54
C ALA A 55 -4.99 4.26 -2.84
N GLY A 56 -4.40 3.74 -1.76
CA GLY A 56 -3.38 2.71 -1.78
C GLY A 56 -2.14 3.04 -2.62
N SER A 57 -1.47 1.99 -3.08
CA SER A 57 -0.16 2.14 -3.71
C SER A 57 -0.22 2.88 -5.06
N PHE A 58 -1.37 2.82 -5.74
CA PHE A 58 -1.61 3.56 -6.97
C PHE A 58 -1.60 5.07 -6.70
N ALA A 59 -2.42 5.55 -5.75
CA ALA A 59 -2.51 6.97 -5.39
C ALA A 59 -1.22 7.49 -4.73
N LYS A 60 -0.52 6.65 -3.95
CA LYS A 60 0.76 6.98 -3.32
C LYS A 60 1.94 7.02 -4.30
N HIS A 61 1.74 6.60 -5.56
CA HIS A 61 2.79 6.37 -6.56
C HIS A 61 3.86 5.39 -6.07
N THR A 62 3.48 4.31 -5.38
CA THR A 62 4.36 3.23 -4.91
C THR A 62 3.98 1.87 -5.49
N ILE A 63 2.99 1.81 -6.39
CA ILE A 63 2.58 0.60 -7.09
C ILE A 63 3.70 0.01 -7.94
N LEU A 64 3.81 -1.32 -7.94
CA LEU A 64 4.71 -2.05 -8.81
C LEU A 64 4.08 -2.27 -10.19
N ARG A 65 4.90 -2.42 -11.22
CA ARG A 65 4.47 -2.75 -12.57
C ARG A 65 3.79 -4.11 -12.55
N LYS A 66 2.69 -4.24 -13.29
CA LYS A 66 2.00 -5.50 -13.45
C LYS A 66 2.94 -6.60 -13.96
N THR A 67 2.97 -7.73 -13.26
CA THR A 67 3.59 -8.98 -13.70
C THR A 67 2.66 -10.15 -13.35
N SER A 68 3.05 -11.39 -13.64
CA SER A 68 2.32 -12.56 -13.15
C SER A 68 2.40 -12.71 -11.62
N SER A 69 3.48 -12.23 -11.00
CA SER A 69 3.69 -12.24 -9.55
C SER A 69 3.19 -10.98 -8.84
N ASP A 70 2.99 -9.89 -9.58
CA ASP A 70 2.64 -8.57 -9.07
C ASP A 70 1.37 -8.09 -9.78
N PRO A 71 0.17 -8.46 -9.30
CA PRO A 71 -1.07 -7.91 -9.83
C PRO A 71 -1.13 -6.39 -9.63
N VAL A 72 -1.96 -5.73 -10.43
CA VAL A 72 -2.24 -4.31 -10.28
C VAL A 72 -3.65 -4.15 -9.74
N ASP A 73 -3.68 -3.70 -8.50
CA ASP A 73 -4.89 -3.36 -7.76
C ASP A 73 -4.93 -1.85 -7.56
N VAL A 74 -6.06 -1.24 -7.91
CA VAL A 74 -6.32 0.17 -7.69
C VAL A 74 -7.38 0.30 -6.60
N ASP A 75 -6.96 0.73 -5.43
CA ASP A 75 -7.88 0.98 -4.33
C ASP A 75 -8.67 2.27 -4.57
N VAL A 76 -9.97 2.22 -4.32
CA VAL A 76 -10.86 3.38 -4.34
C VAL A 76 -11.72 3.36 -3.09
N VAL A 77 -11.63 4.42 -2.30
CA VAL A 77 -12.37 4.57 -1.04
C VAL A 77 -13.64 5.36 -1.29
N PHE A 78 -14.78 4.81 -0.86
CA PHE A 78 -16.09 5.46 -0.93
C PHE A 78 -16.49 5.94 0.46
N TYR A 79 -16.64 7.26 0.60
CA TYR A 79 -17.15 7.86 1.82
C TYR A 79 -18.67 7.83 1.79
N VAL A 80 -19.25 7.06 2.68
CA VAL A 80 -20.67 6.82 2.85
C VAL A 80 -21.18 7.69 3.98
N ALA A 81 -22.06 8.64 3.68
CA ALA A 81 -22.69 9.52 4.67
C ALA A 81 -24.05 8.97 5.12
N ASP A 82 -24.59 9.60 6.18
CA ASP A 82 -25.90 9.31 6.77
C ASP A 82 -26.03 7.84 7.22
N LYS A 83 -24.91 7.25 7.69
CA LYS A 83 -24.81 5.90 8.24
C LYS A 83 -24.10 5.94 9.58
N ASP A 84 -24.51 5.07 10.51
CA ASP A 84 -23.88 4.95 11.83
C ASP A 84 -22.85 3.80 11.81
N ALA A 85 -21.61 4.11 12.19
CA ALA A 85 -20.53 3.13 12.25
C ALA A 85 -20.70 2.08 13.36
N ASP A 86 -21.55 2.34 14.36
CA ASP A 86 -21.90 1.38 15.41
C ASP A 86 -23.06 0.46 15.04
N GLU A 87 -23.87 0.82 14.03
CA GLU A 87 -25.01 0.01 13.56
C GLU A 87 -24.71 -0.77 12.28
N GLU A 88 -23.83 -0.25 11.42
CA GLU A 88 -23.46 -0.89 10.16
C GLU A 88 -22.38 -1.97 10.34
N THR A 89 -22.33 -2.88 9.36
CA THR A 89 -21.31 -3.93 9.29
C THR A 89 -20.56 -3.84 7.96
N LEU A 90 -19.36 -4.43 7.91
CA LEU A 90 -18.64 -4.58 6.65
C LEU A 90 -19.50 -5.29 5.59
N GLN A 91 -20.28 -6.30 5.99
CA GLN A 91 -21.12 -7.07 5.09
C GLN A 91 -22.26 -6.22 4.50
N SER A 92 -22.99 -5.48 5.33
CA SER A 92 -24.08 -4.61 4.86
C SER A 92 -23.60 -3.52 3.91
N LEU A 93 -22.44 -2.92 4.20
CA LEU A 93 -21.82 -1.91 3.33
C LEU A 93 -21.36 -2.53 2.00
N ASN A 94 -20.69 -3.68 2.05
CA ASN A 94 -20.23 -4.38 0.84
C ASN A 94 -21.40 -4.81 -0.05
N ASP A 95 -22.48 -5.36 0.53
CA ASP A 95 -23.68 -5.78 -0.20
C ASP A 95 -24.34 -4.57 -0.88
N THR A 96 -24.44 -3.43 -0.18
CA THR A 96 -25.01 -2.21 -0.75
C THR A 96 -24.17 -1.67 -1.92
N ILE A 97 -22.84 -1.66 -1.79
CA ILE A 97 -21.94 -1.23 -2.87
C ILE A 97 -21.97 -2.22 -4.03
N PHE A 98 -22.02 -3.52 -3.75
CA PHE A 98 -22.14 -4.56 -4.76
C PHE A 98 -23.40 -4.34 -5.61
N ASP A 99 -24.55 -4.15 -4.97
CA ASP A 99 -25.82 -3.92 -5.66
C ASP A 99 -25.78 -2.66 -6.53
N LEU A 100 -25.12 -1.60 -6.07
CA LEU A 100 -24.89 -0.40 -6.89
C LEU A 100 -24.04 -0.71 -8.12
N LEU A 101 -22.91 -1.40 -7.96
CA LEU A 101 -21.99 -1.70 -9.06
C LEU A 101 -22.65 -2.57 -10.13
N VAL A 102 -23.43 -3.58 -9.72
CA VAL A 102 -24.21 -4.41 -10.66
C VAL A 102 -25.22 -3.55 -11.44
N LYS A 103 -25.90 -2.62 -10.77
CA LYS A 103 -26.87 -1.71 -11.41
C LYS A 103 -26.21 -0.75 -12.41
N ILE A 104 -24.96 -0.31 -12.16
CA ILE A 104 -24.23 0.66 -13.02
C ILE A 104 -23.68 0.01 -14.28
N TYR A 105 -23.39 -1.29 -14.22
CA TYR A 105 -22.83 -2.01 -15.36
C TYR A 105 -23.73 -3.17 -15.80
N PRO A 106 -24.97 -2.91 -16.24
CA PRO A 106 -25.93 -3.95 -16.60
C PRO A 106 -25.50 -4.78 -17.83
N SER A 107 -24.62 -4.24 -18.67
CA SER A 107 -24.13 -4.88 -19.90
C SER A 107 -22.86 -5.72 -19.72
N LYS A 108 -22.29 -5.75 -18.52
CA LYS A 108 -21.09 -6.51 -18.18
C LYS A 108 -21.54 -7.82 -17.55
N LYS A 109 -20.97 -8.94 -18.00
CA LYS A 109 -21.34 -10.25 -17.43
C LYS A 109 -20.87 -10.31 -15.98
N VAL A 110 -21.56 -11.08 -15.14
CA VAL A 110 -21.06 -11.44 -13.80
C VAL A 110 -19.67 -12.08 -13.90
N GLU A 111 -19.30 -12.67 -15.03
CA GLU A 111 -17.95 -13.19 -15.30
C GLU A 111 -16.90 -12.09 -15.62
N ASP A 112 -17.32 -10.93 -16.16
CA ASP A 112 -16.48 -9.72 -16.24
C ASP A 112 -16.32 -9.04 -14.88
N PHE A 113 -17.04 -9.53 -13.86
CA PHE A 113 -17.08 -9.06 -12.49
C PHE A 113 -16.94 -10.23 -11.53
N GLU A 114 -15.74 -10.78 -11.35
CA GLU A 114 -15.53 -11.63 -10.18
C GLU A 114 -15.57 -10.78 -8.90
N LEU A 115 -16.79 -10.43 -8.49
CA LEU A 115 -17.10 -9.77 -7.26
C LEU A 115 -16.97 -10.82 -6.16
N GLN A 116 -15.81 -10.88 -5.53
CA GLN A 116 -15.63 -11.71 -4.35
C GLN A 116 -16.36 -11.04 -3.19
N ARG A 117 -17.27 -11.75 -2.50
CA ARG A 117 -18.04 -11.20 -1.36
C ARG A 117 -17.19 -10.63 -0.21
N LYS A 118 -15.88 -10.85 -0.20
CA LYS A 118 -14.97 -10.43 0.89
C LYS A 118 -14.36 -9.04 0.67
N ALA A 119 -14.47 -8.46 -0.53
CA ALA A 119 -14.12 -7.09 -0.87
C ALA A 119 -14.79 -6.78 -2.21
N THR A 120 -15.49 -5.67 -2.35
CA THR A 120 -16.19 -5.36 -3.60
C THR A 120 -15.19 -4.96 -4.69
N THR A 121 -14.49 -5.96 -5.22
CA THR A 121 -13.46 -5.84 -6.26
C THR A 121 -14.12 -5.88 -7.64
N VAL A 122 -13.73 -4.94 -8.49
CA VAL A 122 -14.19 -4.82 -9.87
C VAL A 122 -13.03 -5.15 -10.80
N ASN A 123 -13.11 -6.27 -11.52
CA ASN A 123 -12.08 -6.68 -12.48
C ASN A 123 -12.35 -6.09 -13.86
N PHE A 124 -11.43 -5.29 -14.39
CA PHE A 124 -11.53 -4.76 -15.75
C PHE A 124 -10.74 -5.64 -16.71
N ILE A 125 -11.39 -6.65 -17.31
CA ILE A 125 -10.74 -7.65 -18.20
C ILE A 125 -9.91 -6.99 -19.31
N ALA A 126 -10.48 -5.98 -20.00
CA ALA A 126 -9.84 -5.36 -21.16
C ALA A 126 -8.51 -4.67 -20.83
N SER A 127 -8.37 -4.12 -19.62
CA SER A 127 -7.16 -3.45 -19.17
C SER A 127 -6.32 -4.28 -18.21
N GLY A 128 -6.90 -5.37 -17.69
CA GLY A 128 -6.31 -6.28 -16.74
C GLY A 128 -6.02 -5.63 -15.39
N ILE A 129 -6.78 -4.62 -14.97
CA ILE A 129 -6.67 -4.08 -13.60
C ILE A 129 -7.83 -4.55 -12.75
N SER A 130 -7.58 -4.68 -11.46
CA SER A 130 -8.60 -4.87 -10.44
C SER A 130 -8.78 -3.54 -9.70
N VAL A 131 -10.02 -3.15 -9.45
CA VAL A 131 -10.35 -1.96 -8.67
C VAL A 131 -11.04 -2.41 -7.40
N ASP A 132 -10.38 -2.20 -6.26
CA ASP A 132 -10.93 -2.55 -4.95
C ASP A 132 -11.72 -1.37 -4.40
N VAL A 133 -13.03 -1.54 -4.25
CA VAL A 133 -13.89 -0.53 -3.65
C VAL A 133 -13.97 -0.77 -2.14
N VAL A 134 -13.46 0.19 -1.37
CA VAL A 134 -13.42 0.14 0.09
C VAL A 134 -14.47 1.10 0.66
N PRO A 135 -15.55 0.60 1.30
CA PRO A 135 -16.47 1.46 2.03
C PRO A 135 -15.80 2.06 3.26
N VAL A 136 -16.05 3.35 3.47
CA VAL A 136 -15.72 4.07 4.70
C VAL A 136 -16.96 4.87 5.09
N ILE A 137 -17.43 4.70 6.33
CA ILE A 137 -18.49 5.57 6.86
C ILE A 137 -17.86 6.91 7.18
N GLN A 138 -18.35 7.98 6.54
CA GLN A 138 -17.79 9.31 6.68
C GLN A 138 -17.90 9.80 8.12
N ASP A 139 -16.82 10.40 8.63
CA ASP A 139 -16.88 11.26 9.80
C ASP A 139 -17.18 12.70 9.35
N ASP A 140 -18.35 13.21 9.72
CA ASP A 140 -18.76 14.58 9.39
C ASP A 140 -17.99 15.65 10.18
N GLY A 141 -17.33 15.26 11.29
CA GLY A 141 -16.52 16.14 12.12
C GLY A 141 -15.10 16.37 11.60
N ALA A 142 -14.60 15.53 10.68
CA ALA A 142 -13.22 15.56 10.23
C ALA A 142 -13.08 15.24 8.73
N ASP A 143 -12.70 16.24 7.92
CA ASP A 143 -12.61 16.06 6.46
C ASP A 143 -11.63 14.94 6.07
N GLY A 144 -12.13 14.01 5.27
CA GLY A 144 -11.35 12.86 4.79
C GLY A 144 -11.20 11.73 5.81
N TYR A 145 -11.66 11.91 7.05
CA TYR A 145 -11.74 10.84 8.03
C TYR A 145 -13.03 10.04 7.90
N GLY A 146 -12.99 8.84 8.46
CA GLY A 146 -14.14 7.97 8.57
C GLY A 146 -13.77 6.61 9.15
N TRP A 147 -14.74 5.72 9.19
CA TRP A 147 -14.64 4.42 9.81
C TRP A 147 -14.61 3.32 8.75
N GLN A 148 -13.54 2.53 8.76
CA GLN A 148 -13.42 1.28 8.00
C GLN A 148 -13.55 0.09 8.95
N TYR A 149 -13.89 -1.07 8.42
CA TYR A 149 -14.02 -2.29 9.21
C TYR A 149 -12.91 -3.27 8.85
N ASP A 150 -12.31 -3.89 9.86
CA ASP A 150 -11.38 -4.98 9.66
C ASP A 150 -12.10 -6.21 9.06
N ILE A 151 -11.56 -6.74 7.97
CA ILE A 151 -12.19 -7.83 7.21
C ILE A 151 -12.31 -9.17 7.97
N HIS A 152 -11.59 -9.35 9.07
CA HIS A 152 -11.61 -10.60 9.85
C HIS A 152 -12.35 -10.44 11.17
N SER A 153 -11.99 -9.40 11.92
CA SER A 153 -12.55 -9.15 13.25
C SER A 153 -13.84 -8.34 13.21
N GLY A 154 -14.12 -7.64 12.11
CA GLY A 154 -15.27 -6.75 11.99
C GLY A 154 -15.15 -5.50 12.87
N SER A 155 -14.01 -5.27 13.53
CA SER A 155 -13.79 -4.09 14.36
C SER A 155 -13.75 -2.84 13.49
N LYS A 156 -14.38 -1.76 13.97
CA LYS A 156 -14.28 -0.45 13.32
C LYS A 156 -12.95 0.21 13.68
N MET A 157 -12.32 0.83 12.70
CA MET A 157 -11.09 1.58 12.85
C MET A 157 -11.22 2.90 12.09
N GLU A 158 -10.78 3.98 12.72
CA GLU A 158 -10.67 5.27 12.04
C GLU A 158 -9.61 5.19 10.93
N THR A 159 -9.89 5.85 9.81
CA THR A 159 -8.99 5.90 8.64
C THR A 159 -9.14 7.24 7.91
N CYS A 160 -8.09 7.66 7.22
CA CYS A 160 -8.11 8.80 6.32
C CYS A 160 -7.19 8.52 5.12
N ALA A 161 -7.77 8.03 4.03
CA ALA A 161 -7.01 7.76 2.80
C ALA A 161 -6.28 9.00 2.25
N PRO A 162 -6.88 10.21 2.20
CA PRO A 162 -6.15 11.43 1.84
C PRO A 162 -4.94 11.71 2.74
N CYS A 163 -5.08 11.50 4.04
CA CYS A 163 -4.01 11.74 5.02
C CYS A 163 -2.85 10.76 4.81
N GLN A 164 -3.13 9.47 4.58
CA GLN A 164 -2.10 8.47 4.25
C GLN A 164 -1.38 8.77 2.92
N ILE A 165 -2.10 9.32 1.92
CA ILE A 165 -1.49 9.78 0.67
C ILE A 165 -0.57 10.98 0.95
N GLN A 166 -1.04 11.93 1.76
CA GLN A 166 -0.28 13.11 2.14
C GLN A 166 0.97 12.76 2.96
N PHE A 167 0.89 11.75 3.84
CA PHE A 167 2.02 11.21 4.60
C PHE A 167 3.14 10.78 3.66
N VAL A 168 2.83 9.94 2.67
CA VAL A 168 3.82 9.48 1.66
C VAL A 168 4.31 10.62 0.78
N ARG A 169 3.43 11.56 0.41
CA ARG A 169 3.82 12.74 -0.38
C ARG A 169 4.84 13.59 0.36
N THR A 170 4.61 13.86 1.63
CA THR A 170 5.50 14.66 2.49
C THR A 170 6.91 14.06 2.54
N ARG A 171 7.03 12.74 2.73
CA ARG A 171 8.34 12.05 2.73
C ARG A 171 8.98 12.02 1.35
N LYS A 172 8.19 11.89 0.28
CA LYS A 172 8.69 12.04 -1.11
C LYS A 172 9.21 13.45 -1.39
N ASP A 173 8.62 14.48 -0.81
CA ASP A 173 9.07 15.86 -1.02
C ASP A 173 10.36 16.15 -0.23
N GLN A 174 10.59 15.45 0.89
CA GLN A 174 11.86 15.46 1.63
C GLN A 174 12.96 14.63 0.94
N ASP A 175 12.60 13.46 0.39
CA ASP A 175 13.53 12.57 -0.32
C ASP A 175 12.98 12.17 -1.69
N ASN A 176 13.66 12.62 -2.74
CA ASN A 176 13.30 12.31 -4.12
C ASN A 176 13.30 10.81 -4.44
N HIS A 177 14.02 10.00 -3.68
CA HIS A 177 14.11 8.56 -3.85
C HIS A 177 13.23 7.75 -2.91
N TYR A 178 12.43 8.38 -2.04
CA TYR A 178 11.57 7.69 -1.07
C TYR A 178 10.68 6.62 -1.72
N ARG A 179 9.98 7.00 -2.80
CA ARG A 179 9.11 6.07 -3.54
C ARG A 179 9.88 4.96 -4.25
N THR A 180 11.14 5.21 -4.62
CA THR A 180 12.03 4.21 -5.20
C THR A 180 12.43 3.19 -4.14
N LEU A 181 12.85 3.65 -2.94
CA LEU A 181 13.14 2.78 -1.80
C LEU A 181 11.94 1.91 -1.42
N VAL A 182 10.74 2.48 -1.37
CA VAL A 182 9.50 1.71 -1.13
C VAL A 182 9.31 0.60 -2.16
N ARG A 183 9.50 0.90 -3.46
CA ARG A 183 9.36 -0.13 -4.51
C ARG A 183 10.45 -1.20 -4.43
N LEU A 184 11.69 -0.84 -4.05
CA LEU A 184 12.75 -1.81 -3.80
C LEU A 184 12.40 -2.72 -2.62
N GLY A 185 11.94 -2.15 -1.49
CA GLY A 185 11.47 -2.92 -0.33
C GLY A 185 10.32 -3.87 -0.67
N LYS A 186 9.32 -3.38 -1.41
CA LYS A 186 8.21 -4.22 -1.91
C LYS A 186 8.71 -5.34 -2.84
N LYS A 187 9.66 -5.04 -3.73
CA LYS A 187 10.20 -6.02 -4.66
C LYS A 187 10.97 -7.11 -3.94
N TRP A 188 11.84 -6.73 -3.00
CA TRP A 188 12.56 -7.67 -2.13
C TRP A 188 11.57 -8.54 -1.34
N ARG A 189 10.60 -7.93 -0.66
CA ARG A 189 9.56 -8.65 0.09
C ARG A 189 8.83 -9.67 -0.78
N ASN A 190 8.45 -9.30 -1.99
CA ASN A 190 7.77 -10.19 -2.93
C ASN A 190 8.69 -11.34 -3.38
N HIS A 191 9.97 -11.08 -3.62
CA HIS A 191 10.94 -12.10 -4.04
C HIS A 191 11.28 -13.09 -2.92
N ALA A 192 11.40 -12.58 -1.69
CA ALA A 192 11.60 -13.38 -0.48
C ALA A 192 10.31 -14.03 0.05
N GLU A 193 9.19 -13.87 -0.66
CA GLU A 193 7.88 -14.48 -0.34
C GLU A 193 7.31 -14.14 1.06
N LEU A 194 7.74 -13.03 1.66
CA LEU A 194 7.39 -12.59 3.02
C LEU A 194 5.97 -11.98 3.10
N LYS A 195 4.92 -12.79 2.90
CA LYS A 195 3.52 -12.34 2.77
C LYS A 195 2.97 -11.57 3.97
N ALA A 196 3.52 -11.81 5.16
CA ALA A 196 3.15 -11.14 6.41
C ALA A 196 3.56 -9.66 6.41
N LEU A 197 4.73 -9.32 5.86
CA LEU A 197 5.21 -7.94 5.77
C LEU A 197 4.43 -7.19 4.69
N LYS A 198 3.42 -6.42 5.09
CA LYS A 198 2.56 -5.67 4.15
C LYS A 198 3.27 -4.46 3.55
N SER A 199 2.85 -4.06 2.35
CA SER A 199 3.40 -2.89 1.64
C SER A 199 3.35 -1.61 2.48
N PHE A 200 2.29 -1.42 3.26
CA PHE A 200 2.17 -0.23 4.11
C PHE A 200 3.17 -0.26 5.27
N ALA A 201 3.44 -1.41 5.89
CA ALA A 201 4.50 -1.54 6.90
C ALA A 201 5.89 -1.19 6.32
N ILE A 202 6.18 -1.61 5.07
CA ILE A 202 7.42 -1.22 4.38
C ILE A 202 7.49 0.30 4.17
N GLU A 203 6.39 0.92 3.73
CA GLU A 203 6.29 2.38 3.60
C GLU A 203 6.61 3.08 4.94
N LEU A 204 6.03 2.60 6.04
CA LEU A 204 6.21 3.20 7.36
C LEU A 204 7.63 2.98 7.93
N ILE A 205 8.24 1.81 7.75
CA ILE A 205 9.62 1.57 8.18
C ILE A 205 10.59 2.51 7.43
N ILE A 206 10.40 2.67 6.12
CA ILE A 206 11.24 3.58 5.32
C ILE A 206 11.00 5.04 5.73
N ALA A 207 9.76 5.43 6.04
CA ALA A 207 9.45 6.76 6.55
C ALA A 207 10.13 7.01 7.90
N LYS A 208 10.10 6.04 8.82
CA LYS A 208 10.77 6.12 10.13
C LYS A 208 12.28 6.35 9.96
N LEU A 209 12.92 5.63 9.05
CA LEU A 209 14.35 5.81 8.76
C LEU A 209 14.65 7.18 8.15
N LEU A 210 13.81 7.66 7.23
CA LEU A 210 13.95 9.00 6.67
C LEU A 210 13.78 10.09 7.75
N ASP A 211 12.78 9.96 8.61
CA ASP A 211 12.51 10.93 9.68
C ASP A 211 13.65 10.94 10.73
N ALA A 212 14.30 9.79 10.96
CA ALA A 212 15.38 9.65 11.95
C ALA A 212 16.78 10.01 11.42
N GLU A 213 17.09 9.64 10.17
CA GLU A 213 18.44 9.73 9.60
C GLU A 213 18.56 10.70 8.42
N GLY A 214 17.46 11.20 7.88
CA GLY A 214 17.44 12.04 6.70
C GLY A 214 17.67 11.28 5.38
N ALA A 215 17.91 12.05 4.31
CA ALA A 215 18.01 11.53 2.94
C ALA A 215 19.45 11.28 2.47
N ASP A 216 20.44 11.41 3.35
CA ASP A 216 21.86 11.31 3.01
C ASP A 216 22.23 9.90 2.54
N GLY A 217 23.18 9.83 1.60
CA GLY A 217 23.68 8.58 1.02
C GLY A 217 22.96 8.11 -0.24
N SER A 218 23.54 7.11 -0.90
CA SER A 218 22.98 6.54 -2.14
C SER A 218 21.68 5.77 -1.89
N ILE A 219 20.91 5.50 -2.95
CA ILE A 219 19.72 4.65 -2.89
C ILE A 219 20.10 3.26 -2.34
N GLU A 220 21.24 2.71 -2.80
CA GLU A 220 21.74 1.42 -2.33
C GLU A 220 22.03 1.42 -0.82
N GLN A 221 22.77 2.43 -0.33
CA GLN A 221 23.11 2.55 1.08
C GLN A 221 21.87 2.68 1.97
N ARG A 222 20.86 3.43 1.51
CA ARG A 222 19.59 3.59 2.25
C ARG A 222 18.72 2.34 2.20
N PHE A 223 18.73 1.62 1.09
CA PHE A 223 18.07 0.31 1.01
C PHE A 223 18.74 -0.73 1.94
N ARG A 224 20.07 -0.75 1.99
CA ARG A 224 20.81 -1.56 2.97
C ARG A 224 20.50 -1.17 4.41
N ARG A 225 20.37 0.13 4.73
CA ARG A 225 19.92 0.58 6.06
C ARG A 225 18.52 0.11 6.40
N PHE A 226 17.59 0.09 5.44
CA PHE A 226 16.27 -0.51 5.62
C PHE A 226 16.34 -1.99 6.02
N LEU A 227 17.14 -2.80 5.31
CA LEU A 227 17.32 -4.21 5.65
C LEU A 227 17.99 -4.38 7.02
N LEU A 228 19.03 -3.58 7.29
CA LEU A 228 19.75 -3.60 8.56
C LEU A 228 18.86 -3.25 9.74
N TYR A 229 18.02 -2.23 9.60
CA TYR A 229 17.09 -1.82 10.64
C TYR A 229 16.15 -2.96 11.02
N ILE A 230 15.56 -3.66 10.04
CA ILE A 230 14.70 -4.81 10.30
C ILE A 230 15.49 -5.90 11.06
N ALA A 231 16.71 -6.20 10.60
CA ALA A 231 17.54 -7.23 11.19
C ALA A 231 17.99 -6.91 12.64
N GLN A 232 18.43 -5.67 12.90
CA GLN A 232 18.97 -5.25 14.20
C GLN A 232 17.90 -4.91 15.23
N SER A 233 16.85 -4.20 14.83
CA SER A 233 15.72 -3.88 15.74
C SER A 233 14.89 -5.12 16.05
N GLU A 234 15.04 -6.16 15.22
CA GLU A 234 14.18 -7.32 15.16
C GLU A 234 12.67 -6.97 15.01
N LEU A 235 12.34 -5.76 14.56
CA LEU A 235 10.98 -5.21 14.55
C LEU A 235 10.31 -5.16 15.94
N LYS A 236 11.09 -5.10 17.02
CA LYS A 236 10.59 -4.97 18.40
C LYS A 236 10.43 -3.52 18.85
N GLU A 237 11.06 -2.56 18.17
CA GLU A 237 10.85 -1.15 18.43
C GLU A 237 9.44 -0.73 17.99
N ILE A 238 8.74 0.02 18.84
CA ILE A 238 7.47 0.66 18.50
C ILE A 238 7.74 1.79 17.49
N ILE A 239 7.20 1.65 16.28
CA ILE A 239 7.27 2.70 15.26
C ILE A 239 6.04 3.60 15.36
N SER A 240 6.28 4.89 15.59
CA SER A 240 5.27 5.97 15.59
C SER A 240 5.82 7.21 14.88
N PHE A 241 4.93 8.13 14.55
CA PHE A 241 5.24 9.33 13.76
C PHE A 241 4.80 10.62 14.47
N PRO A 242 5.39 11.78 14.12
CA PRO A 242 4.95 13.08 14.63
C PRO A 242 3.47 13.38 14.38
N GLU A 243 2.87 12.79 13.33
CA GLU A 243 1.45 12.90 13.00
C GLU A 243 0.52 12.20 14.01
N ASN A 244 1.03 11.27 14.81
CA ASN A 244 0.21 10.53 15.76
C ASN A 244 -0.24 11.42 16.92
N SER A 245 -1.57 11.49 17.11
CA SER A 245 -2.19 12.08 18.30
C SER A 245 -1.86 11.26 19.56
N LYS A 246 -1.61 11.93 20.68
CA LYS A 246 -1.41 11.28 21.98
C LYS A 246 -2.74 11.16 22.75
N PRO A 247 -2.92 10.15 23.62
CA PRO A 247 -1.99 9.05 23.89
C PRO A 247 -1.89 8.07 22.72
N LEU A 248 -0.74 7.40 22.60
CA LEU A 248 -0.57 6.32 21.64
C LEU A 248 -1.28 5.07 22.16
N GLY A 249 -1.75 4.21 21.25
CA GLY A 249 -2.32 2.91 21.62
C GLY A 249 -1.27 1.99 22.26
N GLU A 250 -1.74 1.12 23.14
CA GLU A 250 -0.94 0.06 23.76
C GLU A 250 -1.25 -1.27 23.06
N PHE A 251 -0.21 -2.03 22.74
CA PHE A 251 -0.31 -3.27 21.98
C PHE A 251 0.67 -4.30 22.53
N ASP A 252 0.20 -5.55 22.62
CA ASP A 252 1.02 -6.72 22.98
C ASP A 252 1.46 -7.52 21.74
N ASP A 253 1.20 -6.98 20.54
CA ASP A 253 1.55 -7.62 19.27
C ASP A 253 3.08 -7.76 19.12
N PRO A 254 3.57 -8.82 18.45
CA PRO A 254 5.00 -9.02 18.21
C PRO A 254 5.71 -7.87 17.48
N VAL A 255 4.96 -7.14 16.64
CA VAL A 255 5.44 -5.99 15.88
C VAL A 255 4.42 -4.86 16.03
N VAL A 256 4.89 -3.67 16.42
CA VAL A 256 4.04 -2.50 16.61
C VAL A 256 4.49 -1.37 15.69
N ILE A 257 3.66 -1.10 14.68
CA ILE A 257 3.84 0.02 13.75
C ILE A 257 2.51 0.76 13.70
N LEU A 258 2.48 1.96 14.26
CA LEU A 258 1.25 2.74 14.33
C LEU A 258 0.90 3.33 12.97
N ASP A 259 -0.38 3.29 12.61
CA ASP A 259 -0.89 4.06 11.49
C ASP A 259 -0.68 5.56 11.80
N PRO A 260 -0.02 6.34 10.92
CA PRO A 260 0.18 7.77 11.16
C PRO A 260 -1.13 8.57 11.30
N VAL A 261 -2.26 8.02 10.88
CA VAL A 261 -3.58 8.66 10.97
C VAL A 261 -4.34 8.24 12.23
N CYS A 262 -4.14 7.02 12.72
CA CYS A 262 -4.91 6.45 13.82
C CYS A 262 -3.96 5.84 14.86
N SER A 263 -3.67 6.57 15.93
CA SER A 263 -2.69 6.16 16.95
C SER A 263 -3.08 4.89 17.71
N SER A 264 -4.35 4.46 17.63
CA SER A 264 -4.85 3.22 18.20
C SER A 264 -4.92 2.07 17.18
N ASN A 265 -4.37 2.24 15.98
CA ASN A 265 -4.29 1.20 14.96
C ASN A 265 -2.84 0.75 14.76
N ASN A 266 -2.55 -0.51 15.10
CA ASN A 266 -1.30 -1.17 14.74
C ASN A 266 -1.43 -1.83 13.37
N VAL A 267 -0.76 -1.28 12.34
CA VAL A 267 -0.81 -1.81 10.97
C VAL A 267 -0.12 -3.17 10.82
N ALA A 268 0.66 -3.57 11.84
CA ALA A 268 1.42 -4.81 11.89
C ALA A 268 0.80 -5.85 12.86
N SER A 269 -0.39 -5.61 13.39
CA SER A 269 -1.08 -6.48 14.37
C SER A 269 -1.27 -7.94 13.93
N ARG A 270 -1.24 -8.19 12.61
CA ARG A 270 -1.38 -9.55 12.05
C ARG A 270 -0.07 -10.31 11.94
N ILE A 271 1.08 -9.69 12.20
CA ILE A 271 2.38 -10.36 12.12
C ILE A 271 2.56 -11.19 13.39
N THR A 272 2.58 -12.51 13.23
CA THR A 272 2.88 -13.42 14.34
C THR A 272 4.35 -13.37 14.72
N GLU A 273 4.69 -13.86 15.92
CA GLU A 273 6.08 -13.94 16.38
C GLU A 273 6.95 -14.82 15.47
N ALA A 274 6.37 -15.87 14.88
CA ALA A 274 7.05 -16.74 13.92
C ALA A 274 7.35 -15.99 12.61
N GLU A 275 6.35 -15.32 12.04
CA GLU A 275 6.52 -14.49 10.83
C GLU A 275 7.47 -13.32 11.06
N ARG A 276 7.45 -12.70 12.25
CA ARG A 276 8.43 -11.66 12.62
C ARG A 276 9.84 -12.20 12.53
N LYS A 277 10.12 -13.36 13.12
CA LYS A 277 11.45 -14.01 13.06
C LYS A 277 11.85 -14.36 11.63
N GLU A 278 10.91 -14.82 10.81
CA GLU A 278 11.15 -15.09 9.38
C GLU A 278 11.54 -13.82 8.63
N ILE A 279 10.81 -12.72 8.83
CA ILE A 279 11.11 -11.42 8.23
C ILE A 279 12.50 -10.93 8.66
N VAL A 280 12.84 -11.04 9.95
CA VAL A 280 14.13 -10.63 10.51
C VAL A 280 15.27 -11.46 9.91
N ALA A 281 15.12 -12.78 9.84
CA ALA A 281 16.12 -13.66 9.25
C ALA A 281 16.34 -13.37 7.75
N ALA A 282 15.25 -13.16 7.01
CA ALA A 282 15.32 -12.80 5.59
C ALA A 282 15.96 -11.42 5.36
N ALA A 283 15.70 -10.45 6.26
CA ALA A 283 16.32 -9.13 6.19
C ALA A 283 17.82 -9.18 6.50
N GLN A 284 18.24 -10.00 7.48
CA GLN A 284 19.64 -10.23 7.79
C GLN A 284 20.38 -10.84 6.59
N ALA A 285 19.84 -11.93 6.01
CA ALA A 285 20.43 -12.57 4.84
C ALA A 285 20.52 -11.59 3.65
N ALA A 286 19.44 -10.86 3.36
CA ALA A 286 19.43 -9.88 2.28
C ALA A 286 20.42 -8.72 2.54
N TRP A 287 20.58 -8.28 3.79
CA TRP A 287 21.58 -7.29 4.15
C TRP A 287 22.99 -7.80 3.89
N GLU A 288 23.32 -9.02 4.32
CA GLU A 288 24.63 -9.65 4.06
C GLU A 288 24.91 -9.75 2.56
N THR A 289 23.96 -10.28 1.79
CA THR A 289 24.06 -10.38 0.32
C THR A 289 24.23 -9.01 -0.34
N ALA A 290 23.49 -7.99 0.09
CA ALA A 290 23.63 -6.63 -0.44
C ALA A 290 24.99 -5.99 -0.10
N ASN A 291 25.54 -6.24 1.09
CA ASN A 291 26.88 -5.76 1.44
C ASN A 291 27.96 -6.47 0.62
N PHE A 292 27.83 -7.80 0.45
CA PHE A 292 28.72 -8.57 -0.40
C PHE A 292 28.68 -8.06 -1.86
N ALA A 293 27.50 -7.93 -2.45
CA ALA A 293 27.32 -7.40 -3.80
C ALA A 293 27.94 -6.01 -3.98
N SER A 294 27.78 -5.14 -2.98
CA SER A 294 28.36 -3.79 -2.96
C SER A 294 29.89 -3.81 -2.88
N ALA A 295 30.45 -4.66 -2.01
CA ALA A 295 31.90 -4.76 -1.80
C ALA A 295 32.61 -5.42 -3.00
N GLU A 296 32.04 -6.50 -3.53
CA GLU A 296 32.59 -7.27 -4.65
C GLU A 296 32.24 -6.68 -6.01
N ASN A 297 31.42 -5.62 -6.05
CA ASN A 297 31.00 -4.95 -7.27
C ASN A 297 30.26 -5.88 -8.25
N ASP A 298 29.51 -6.85 -7.73
CA ASP A 298 28.83 -7.88 -8.51
C ASP A 298 27.34 -7.55 -8.67
N HIS A 299 26.96 -7.18 -9.89
CA HIS A 299 25.58 -6.83 -10.23
C HIS A 299 24.66 -8.04 -10.30
N ASP A 300 25.20 -9.24 -10.55
CA ASP A 300 24.41 -10.46 -10.65
C ASP A 300 23.93 -10.92 -9.26
N VAL A 301 24.71 -10.68 -8.21
CA VAL A 301 24.31 -10.98 -6.82
C VAL A 301 23.04 -10.21 -6.43
N TRP A 302 22.80 -9.01 -6.96
CA TRP A 302 21.55 -8.27 -6.70
C TRP A 302 20.29 -8.98 -7.21
N LYS A 303 20.41 -9.93 -8.15
CA LYS A 303 19.30 -10.79 -8.58
C LYS A 303 18.85 -11.75 -7.47
N GLU A 304 19.67 -12.04 -6.47
CA GLU A 304 19.27 -12.81 -5.29
C GLU A 304 18.28 -12.03 -4.39
N LEU A 305 18.32 -10.69 -4.43
CA LEU A 305 17.39 -9.85 -3.67
C LEU A 305 16.15 -9.47 -4.46
N PHE A 306 16.32 -9.20 -5.76
CA PHE A 306 15.29 -8.61 -6.60
C PHE A 306 14.76 -9.54 -7.70
N GLY A 307 15.29 -10.75 -7.77
CA GLY A 307 14.95 -11.75 -8.77
C GLY A 307 15.58 -11.50 -10.15
N PRO A 308 15.34 -12.41 -11.11
CA PRO A 308 16.03 -12.44 -12.41
C PRO A 308 15.72 -11.26 -13.32
N ARG A 309 14.70 -10.45 -12.99
CA ARG A 309 14.34 -9.24 -13.72
C ARG A 309 15.13 -8.00 -13.29
N PHE A 310 15.97 -8.11 -12.26
CA PHE A 310 16.90 -7.05 -11.91
C PHE A 310 17.83 -6.74 -13.08
N LYS A 311 17.86 -5.47 -13.46
CA LYS A 311 18.75 -4.94 -14.50
C LYS A 311 18.94 -3.45 -14.32
N THR A 312 20.15 -2.99 -14.63
CA THR A 312 20.60 -1.61 -14.42
C THR A 312 20.86 -0.85 -15.74
N GLU A 313 20.72 -1.54 -16.89
CA GLU A 313 21.00 -1.02 -18.23
C GLU A 313 19.99 -1.55 -19.28
N GLU A 314 20.07 -1.02 -20.52
CA GLU A 314 19.61 -1.69 -21.74
C GLU A 314 20.65 -2.67 -22.26
#